data_AF-A0A553LQU2-F1
#
_entry.id   AF-A0A553LQU2-F1
#
_cell.length_a   1.000
_cell.length_b   1.000
_cell.length_c   1.000
_cell.angle_alpha   90.00
_cell.angle_beta   90.00
_cell.angle_gamma   90.00
#
_symmetry.space_group_name_H-M   'P 1'
#
loop_
_entity.id
_entity.type
_entity.pdbx_description
1 polymer ?
#
loop_
_entity_poly.entity_id
_entity_poly.type
_entity_poly.pdbx_seq_one_letter_code
_entity_poly.pdbx_strand_id
1 'polypeptide(L)'
;MNKTFEYFKEKGFIFREHAINRALGQKQGKGKRAFTSENVLDVLKTGKKYHQAEGNKTVYFKDGIAVIQANDTGEIVSIVTRSPVKNGALRANQRRWIRIASPFVKVSLIEK
;
A
#
# COMPACT_ATOMS: atom_id res chain seq x y z
N MET A 1 16.15 17.57 5.71
CA MET A 1 14.87 17.19 5.08
C MET A 1 15.02 15.78 4.50
N ASN A 2 13.99 14.95 4.58
CA ASN A 2 14.12 13.52 4.29
C ASN A 2 14.15 13.26 2.76
N LYS A 3 15.28 12.79 2.20
CA LYS A 3 15.46 12.57 0.75
C LYS A 3 14.35 11.72 0.13
N THR A 4 13.79 10.77 0.88
CA THR A 4 12.67 9.91 0.41
C THR A 4 11.35 10.67 0.33
N PHE A 5 11.12 11.62 1.24
CA PHE A 5 9.95 12.50 1.16
C PHE A 5 9.99 13.37 -0.08
N GLU A 6 11.13 13.99 -0.36
CA GLU A 6 11.34 14.82 -1.54
C GLU A 6 11.16 14.02 -2.82
N TYR A 7 11.74 12.81 -2.89
CA TYR A 7 11.57 11.89 -4.03
C TYR A 7 10.10 11.64 -4.37
N PHE A 8 9.26 11.30 -3.39
CA PHE A 8 7.84 11.04 -3.67
C PHE A 8 7.07 12.33 -3.99
N LYS A 9 7.41 13.44 -3.34
CA LYS A 9 6.79 14.74 -3.58
C LYS A 9 7.06 15.23 -5.02
N GLU A 10 8.28 15.10 -5.52
CA GLU A 10 8.65 15.40 -6.91
C GLU A 10 7.88 14.55 -7.94
N LYS A 11 7.49 13.32 -7.55
CA LYS A 11 6.66 12.44 -8.37
C LYS A 11 5.16 12.68 -8.20
N GLY A 12 4.77 13.69 -7.44
CA GLY A 12 3.37 14.10 -7.23
C GLY A 12 2.66 13.37 -6.08
N PHE A 13 3.38 12.65 -5.21
CA PHE A 13 2.79 11.92 -4.09
C PHE A 13 3.25 12.49 -2.75
N ILE A 14 2.28 12.90 -1.92
CA ILE A 14 2.56 13.42 -0.58
C ILE A 14 2.43 12.26 0.41
N PHE A 15 3.52 11.95 1.12
CA PHE A 15 3.53 10.92 2.16
C PHE A 15 3.44 11.56 3.54
N ARG A 16 2.59 11.00 4.41
CA ARG A 16 2.63 11.35 5.84
C ARG A 16 3.86 10.76 6.50
N GLU A 17 4.26 11.36 7.62
CA GLU A 17 5.40 10.91 8.41
C GLU A 17 5.38 9.39 8.70
N HIS A 18 4.22 8.85 9.07
CA HIS A 18 4.06 7.41 9.28
C HIS A 18 4.39 6.59 8.03
N ALA A 19 3.96 7.02 6.84
CA ALA A 19 4.24 6.33 5.58
C ALA A 19 5.71 6.43 5.18
N ILE A 20 6.34 7.60 5.39
CA ILE A 20 7.78 7.80 5.15
C ILE A 20 8.60 6.87 6.05
N ASN A 21 8.23 6.79 7.33
CA ASN A 21 8.86 5.91 8.29
C ASN A 21 8.72 4.43 7.89
N ARG A 22 7.64 4.03 7.21
CA ARG A 22 7.49 2.68 6.64
C ARG A 22 8.31 2.45 5.38
N ALA A 23 8.47 3.47 4.55
CA ALA A 23 9.29 3.39 3.34
C ALA A 23 10.78 3.23 3.67
N LEU A 24 11.25 3.97 4.69
CA LEU A 24 12.64 3.94 5.17
C LEU A 24 12.92 2.81 6.16
N GLY A 25 12.06 2.69 7.18
CA GLY A 25 12.17 1.72 8.26
C GLY A 25 11.40 0.45 7.93
N GLN A 26 11.82 -0.26 6.88
CA GLN A 26 11.16 -1.50 6.49
C GLN A 26 11.30 -2.53 7.60
N LYS A 27 10.18 -2.86 8.25
CA LYS A 27 10.15 -3.91 9.27
C LYS A 27 10.38 -5.26 8.59
N GLN A 28 11.62 -5.72 8.61
CA GLN A 28 12.00 -7.04 8.13
C GLN A 28 11.55 -8.09 9.17
N GLY A 29 10.86 -9.13 8.73
CA GLY A 29 10.32 -10.16 9.59
C GLY A 29 9.69 -11.29 8.79
N LYS A 30 9.44 -12.43 9.43
CA LYS A 30 8.89 -13.63 8.79
C LYS A 30 7.59 -13.30 8.05
N GLY A 31 7.57 -13.50 6.74
CA GLY A 31 6.42 -13.22 5.87
C GLY A 31 6.27 -11.76 5.43
N LYS A 32 7.32 -10.94 5.55
CA LYS A 32 7.40 -9.57 4.99
C LYS A 32 8.30 -9.55 3.75
N ARG A 33 7.87 -8.80 2.73
CA ARG A 33 8.63 -8.58 1.50
C ARG A 33 9.41 -7.27 1.62
N ALA A 34 10.70 -7.32 1.33
CA ALA A 34 11.51 -6.13 1.11
C ALA A 34 11.07 -5.42 -0.18
N PHE A 35 11.10 -4.10 -0.18
CA PHE A 35 10.70 -3.30 -1.33
C PHE A 35 11.64 -2.10 -1.49
N THR A 36 11.52 -1.38 -2.60
CA THR A 36 12.24 -0.13 -2.85
C THR A 36 11.25 1.01 -3.05
N SER A 37 11.73 2.25 -3.02
CA SER A 37 10.88 3.42 -3.30
C SER A 37 10.28 3.36 -4.70
N GLU A 38 11.02 2.81 -5.67
CA GLU A 38 10.59 2.56 -7.04
C GLU A 38 9.44 1.54 -7.08
N ASN A 39 9.49 0.48 -6.27
CA ASN A 39 8.38 -0.48 -6.19
C ASN A 39 7.11 0.18 -5.65
N VAL A 40 7.22 1.08 -4.66
CA VAL A 40 6.06 1.82 -4.13
C VAL A 40 5.49 2.75 -5.21
N LEU A 41 6.34 3.44 -5.95
CA LEU A 41 5.92 4.30 -7.04
C LEU A 41 5.22 3.50 -8.16
N ASP A 42 5.75 2.33 -8.49
CA ASP A 42 5.15 1.42 -9.46
C ASP A 42 3.78 0.91 -9.00
N VAL A 43 3.63 0.56 -7.72
CA VAL A 43 2.32 0.18 -7.13
C VAL A 43 1.32 1.34 -7.25
N LEU A 44 1.74 2.57 -6.98
CA LEU A 44 0.87 3.74 -7.09
C LEU A 44 0.43 4.04 -8.53
N LYS A 45 1.30 3.77 -9.52
CA LYS A 45 1.02 4.03 -10.94
C LYS A 45 0.24 2.93 -11.63
N THR A 46 0.64 1.68 -11.41
CA THR A 46 0.17 0.52 -12.19
C THR A 46 -0.55 -0.53 -11.34
N GLY A 47 -0.58 -0.36 -10.02
CA GLY A 47 -1.26 -1.27 -9.12
C GLY A 47 -2.77 -1.22 -9.26
N LYS A 48 -3.41 -2.33 -8.87
CA LYS A 48 -4.87 -2.41 -8.80
C LYS A 48 -5.37 -1.49 -7.70
N LYS A 49 -6.41 -0.73 -8.00
CA LYS A 49 -7.04 0.22 -7.07
C LYS A 49 -8.23 -0.44 -6.39
N TYR A 50 -8.32 -0.26 -5.08
CA TYR A 50 -9.43 -0.76 -4.26
C TYR A 50 -9.93 0.37 -3.38
N HIS A 51 -11.23 0.63 -3.41
CA HIS A 51 -11.84 1.60 -2.52
C HIS A 51 -12.33 0.93 -1.24
N GLN A 52 -12.00 1.52 -0.10
CA GLN A 52 -12.59 1.14 1.17
C GLN A 52 -13.91 1.86 1.35
N ALA A 53 -14.99 1.08 1.43
CA ALA A 53 -16.34 1.60 1.66
C ALA A 53 -16.48 2.27 3.04
N GLU A 54 -15.77 1.77 4.05
CA GLU A 54 -15.73 2.34 5.39
C GLU A 54 -14.35 3.03 5.56
N GLY A 55 -14.33 4.35 5.75
CA GLY A 55 -13.08 5.06 6.07
C GLY A 55 -12.36 5.79 4.93
N ASN A 56 -13.04 6.03 3.79
CA ASN A 56 -12.65 6.97 2.74
C ASN A 56 -11.17 6.87 2.31
N LYS A 57 -10.70 5.65 2.04
CA LYS A 57 -9.32 5.38 1.62
C LYS A 57 -9.29 4.58 0.33
N THR A 58 -8.24 4.79 -0.45
CA THR A 58 -7.91 4.00 -1.63
C THR A 58 -6.66 3.18 -1.36
N VAL A 59 -6.72 1.88 -1.66
CA VAL A 59 -5.61 0.95 -1.53
C VAL A 59 -5.11 0.59 -2.93
N TYR A 60 -3.86 0.89 -3.20
CA TYR A 60 -3.14 0.46 -4.40
C TYR A 60 -2.39 -0.82 -4.07
N PHE A 61 -2.55 -1.86 -4.88
CA PHE A 61 -1.90 -3.14 -4.62
C PHE A 61 -1.24 -3.73 -5.86
N LYS A 62 0.03 -4.11 -5.72
CA LYS A 62 0.81 -4.83 -6.73
C LYS A 62 1.88 -5.68 -6.05
N ASP A 63 2.06 -6.91 -6.52
CA ASP A 63 3.15 -7.81 -6.13
C ASP A 63 3.41 -7.97 -4.62
N GLY A 64 2.35 -7.95 -3.80
CA GLY A 64 2.45 -8.12 -2.35
C GLY A 64 2.82 -6.83 -1.59
N ILE A 65 2.73 -5.68 -2.25
CA ILE A 65 2.88 -4.35 -1.68
C ILE A 65 1.52 -3.65 -1.77
N ALA A 66 1.00 -3.21 -0.64
CA ALA A 66 -0.19 -2.37 -0.53
C ALA A 66 0.22 -0.97 -0.09
N VAL A 67 -0.24 0.04 -0.82
CA VAL A 67 -0.06 1.46 -0.50
C VAL A 67 -1.42 2.06 -0.24
N ILE A 68 -1.60 2.72 0.90
CA ILE A 68 -2.89 3.26 1.34
C ILE A 68 -2.86 4.78 1.21
N GLN A 69 -3.80 5.31 0.47
CA GLN A 69 -4.04 6.74 0.26
C GLN A 69 -5.34 7.15 0.96
N ALA A 70 -5.33 8.29 1.65
CA ALA A 70 -6.54 8.92 2.15
C ALA A 70 -7.20 9.73 1.02
N ASN A 71 -8.49 9.55 0.77
CA ASN A 71 -9.17 10.19 -0.36
C ASN A 71 -9.53 11.66 -0.09
N ASP A 72 -9.60 12.05 1.18
CA ASP A 72 -9.87 13.41 1.62
C ASP A 72 -8.68 14.35 1.35
N THR A 73 -7.46 13.91 1.69
CA THR A 73 -6.24 14.72 1.50
C THR A 73 -5.41 14.31 0.30
N GLY A 74 -5.65 13.13 -0.28
CA GLY A 74 -4.82 12.55 -1.33
C GLY A 74 -3.46 12.03 -0.83
N GLU A 75 -3.20 12.06 0.48
CA GLU A 75 -1.90 11.69 1.05
C GLU A 75 -1.76 10.19 1.25
N ILE A 76 -0.53 9.70 1.10
CA ILE A 76 -0.17 8.32 1.44
C ILE A 76 0.00 8.21 2.95
N VAL A 77 -0.86 7.39 3.57
CA VAL A 77 -0.94 7.25 5.03
C VAL A 77 -0.17 6.02 5.54
N SER A 78 -0.05 4.97 4.74
CA SER A 78 0.66 3.76 5.16
C SER A 78 1.10 2.88 3.98
N ILE A 79 2.10 2.05 4.24
CA ILE A 79 2.61 1.02 3.32
C ILE A 79 2.64 -0.30 4.06
N VAL A 80 2.08 -1.34 3.45
CA VAL A 80 2.00 -2.69 4.03
C VAL A 80 2.52 -3.70 3.03
N THR A 81 3.53 -4.48 3.43
CA THR A 81 4.06 -5.57 2.62
C THR A 81 3.86 -6.93 3.28
N ARG A 82 3.75 -7.97 2.46
CA ARG A 82 3.91 -9.38 2.87
C ARG A 82 4.60 -10.17 1.75
N SER A 83 5.25 -11.27 2.12
CA SER A 83 5.81 -12.20 1.14
C SER A 83 4.66 -12.86 0.36
N PRO A 84 4.75 -12.96 -0.97
CA PRO A 84 3.80 -13.73 -1.74
C PRO A 84 3.83 -15.18 -1.24
N VAL A 85 2.65 -15.78 -1.06
CA VAL A 85 2.55 -17.18 -0.65
C VAL A 85 3.07 -18.02 -1.82
N LYS A 86 4.05 -18.91 -1.56
CA LYS A 86 4.46 -19.90 -2.56
C LYS A 86 3.23 -20.76 -2.90
N ASN A 87 2.90 -20.86 -4.18
CA ASN A 87 1.79 -21.60 -4.81
C ASN A 87 0.49 -20.82 -5.04
N GLY A 88 0.28 -20.39 -6.30
CA GLY A 88 -1.01 -20.29 -7.02
C GLY A 88 -2.16 -19.41 -6.47
N ALA A 89 -2.14 -19.02 -5.21
CA ALA A 89 -3.27 -18.45 -4.49
C ALA A 89 -3.32 -16.92 -4.53
N LEU A 90 -2.62 -16.27 -5.48
CA LEU A 90 -2.58 -14.81 -5.60
C LEU A 90 -3.99 -14.22 -5.77
N ARG A 91 -4.90 -14.93 -6.45
CA ARG A 91 -6.30 -14.49 -6.65
C ARG A 91 -7.19 -14.69 -5.42
N ALA A 92 -7.17 -15.87 -4.80
CA ALA A 92 -8.01 -16.17 -3.61
C ALA A 92 -7.60 -15.33 -2.39
N ASN A 93 -6.34 -14.94 -2.31
CA ASN A 93 -5.84 -14.12 -1.22
C ASN A 93 -6.07 -12.62 -1.40
N GLN A 94 -6.29 -12.08 -2.60
CA GLN A 94 -6.41 -10.61 -2.81
C GLN A 94 -7.49 -9.95 -1.91
N ARG A 95 -8.64 -10.60 -1.72
CA ARG A 95 -9.69 -10.16 -0.77
C ARG A 95 -9.24 -10.23 0.69
N ARG A 96 -8.50 -11.27 1.07
CA ARG A 96 -7.90 -11.44 2.40
C ARG A 96 -6.81 -10.39 2.65
N TRP A 97 -6.05 -10.01 1.63
CA TRP A 97 -5.00 -8.99 1.70
C TRP A 97 -5.56 -7.60 1.97
N ILE A 98 -6.68 -7.25 1.34
CA ILE A 98 -7.33 -5.97 1.56
C ILE A 98 -7.95 -5.90 2.97
N ARG A 99 -8.52 -7.01 3.46
CA ARG A 99 -8.99 -7.15 4.85
C ARG A 99 -7.86 -7.08 5.89
N ILE A 100 -6.63 -7.47 5.54
CA ILE A 100 -5.46 -7.39 6.43
C ILE A 100 -4.79 -6.00 6.38
N ALA A 101 -4.78 -5.35 5.22
CA ALA A 101 -4.29 -3.96 5.07
C ALA A 101 -5.21 -2.96 5.79
N SER A 102 -6.50 -3.29 5.92
CA SER A 102 -7.45 -2.59 6.78
C SER A 102 -8.21 -3.56 7.69
N PRO A 103 -7.62 -3.92 8.85
CA PRO A 103 -8.23 -4.86 9.78
C PRO A 103 -9.50 -4.32 10.49
N PHE A 104 -9.82 -3.04 10.33
CA PHE A 104 -10.92 -2.36 11.02
C PHE A 104 -12.17 -2.11 10.15
N VAL A 105 -12.24 -2.61 8.93
CA VAL A 105 -13.26 -2.16 7.96
C VAL A 105 -13.82 -3.30 7.10
N LYS A 106 -15.16 -3.34 6.94
CA LYS A 106 -15.82 -4.14 5.90
C LYS A 106 -15.46 -3.58 4.52
N VAL A 107 -14.58 -4.26 3.81
CA VAL A 107 -14.20 -3.86 2.45
C VAL A 107 -15.23 -4.39 1.46
N SER A 108 -16.13 -3.51 0.99
CA SER A 108 -16.87 -3.75 -0.25
C SER A 108 -15.93 -3.52 -1.43
N LEU A 109 -15.55 -4.61 -2.08
CA LEU A 109 -14.79 -4.63 -3.32
C LEU A 109 -15.69 -4.16 -4.46
N ILE A 110 -15.81 -2.86 -4.65
CA ILE A 110 -16.36 -2.31 -5.89
C ILE A 110 -15.16 -2.21 -6.84
N GLU A 111 -14.99 -3.24 -7.69
CA GLU A 111 -14.17 -3.10 -8.89
C GLU A 111 -14.92 -2.14 -9.83
N LYS A 112 -14.31 -0.98 -10.09
CA LYS A 112 -14.75 -0.05 -11.14
C LYS A 112 -13.88 -0.25 -12.37
#